data_AF-A0A317KHF5-F1
#
_entry.id   AF-A0A317KHF5-F1
#
_cell.length_a   1.000
_cell.length_b   1.000
_cell.length_c   1.000
_cell.angle_alpha   90.00
_cell.angle_beta   90.00
_cell.angle_gamma   90.00
#
_symmetry.space_group_name_H-M   'P 1'
#
loop_
_entity.id
_entity.type
_entity.pdbx_description
1 polymer ?
#
loop_
_entity_poly.entity_id
_entity_poly.type
_entity_poly.pdbx_seq_one_letter_code
_entity_poly.pdbx_strand_id
1 'polypeptide(L)'
;MAEQSAKAVRSETEKAALALLRERANLVGEAATARHERDQLAEALREANARYSARYTAALQGGWTADELAKLGLDAPESGPARRRRPTRSASSPVPGERVAPPAEAGQP
;
A
#
# COMPACT_ATOMS: atom_id res chain seq x y z
N MET A 1 8.56 -43.12 -40.27
CA MET A 1 7.83 -41.85 -40.52
C MET A 1 6.90 -41.45 -39.37
N ALA A 2 6.19 -42.37 -38.71
CA ALA A 2 5.29 -42.05 -37.59
C ALA A 2 5.94 -41.34 -36.39
N GLU A 3 7.17 -41.70 -36.01
CA GLU A 3 7.90 -41.06 -34.89
C GLU A 3 8.26 -39.59 -35.15
N GLN A 4 8.54 -39.21 -36.40
CA GLN A 4 8.80 -37.81 -36.77
C GLN A 4 7.54 -36.96 -36.64
N SER A 5 6.37 -37.51 -37.00
CA SER A 5 5.08 -36.85 -36.83
C SER A 5 4.73 -36.63 -35.36
N ALA A 6 4.96 -37.62 -34.49
CA ALA A 6 4.71 -37.48 -33.05
C ALA A 6 5.61 -36.41 -32.39
N LYS A 7 6.89 -36.35 -32.77
CA LYS A 7 7.81 -35.30 -32.31
C LYS A 7 7.38 -33.91 -32.76
N ALA A 8 6.87 -33.77 -34.00
CA ALA A 8 6.37 -32.50 -34.51
C ALA A 8 5.14 -32.01 -33.72
N VAL A 9 4.17 -32.89 -33.44
CA VAL A 9 2.98 -32.55 -32.65
C VAL A 9 3.36 -32.11 -31.23
N ARG A 10 4.31 -32.82 -30.59
CA ARG A 10 4.83 -32.42 -29.27
C ARG A 10 5.47 -31.04 -29.32
N SER A 11 6.33 -30.79 -30.30
CA SER A 11 7.01 -29.50 -30.45
C SER A 11 6.05 -28.34 -30.70
N GLU A 12 5.00 -28.56 -31.50
CA GLU A 12 3.97 -27.52 -31.74
C GLU A 12 3.16 -27.23 -30.48
N THR A 13 2.77 -28.29 -29.76
CA THR A 13 2.03 -28.16 -28.49
C THR A 13 2.85 -27.42 -27.44
N GLU A 14 4.15 -27.74 -27.32
CA GLU A 14 5.07 -27.06 -26.41
C GLU A 14 5.22 -25.57 -26.78
N LYS A 15 5.38 -25.27 -28.06
CA LYS A 15 5.45 -23.89 -28.55
C LYS A 15 4.17 -23.11 -28.23
N ALA A 16 3.00 -23.70 -28.43
CA ALA A 16 1.72 -23.08 -28.11
C ALA A 16 1.57 -22.82 -26.60
N ALA A 17 1.96 -23.78 -25.76
CA ALA A 17 1.93 -23.62 -24.30
C ALA A 17 2.86 -22.48 -23.84
N LEU A 18 4.06 -22.38 -24.41
CA LEU A 18 5.00 -21.30 -24.11
C LEU A 18 4.50 -19.93 -24.60
N ALA A 19 3.82 -19.88 -25.75
CA ALA A 19 3.22 -18.65 -26.24
C ALA A 19 2.13 -18.13 -25.29
N LEU A 20 1.24 -19.01 -24.82
CA LEU A 20 0.21 -18.66 -23.84
C LEU A 20 0.81 -18.19 -22.51
N LEU A 21 1.89 -18.83 -22.06
CA LEU A 21 2.59 -18.40 -20.84
C LEU A 21 3.19 -16.99 -21.00
N ARG A 22 3.80 -16.69 -22.15
CA ARG A 22 4.34 -15.36 -22.45
C ARG A 22 3.25 -14.30 -22.51
N GLU A 23 2.12 -14.60 -23.14
CA GLU A 23 0.98 -13.68 -23.20
C GLU A 23 0.47 -13.35 -21.79
N ARG A 24 0.28 -14.36 -20.94
CA ARG A 24 -0.11 -14.15 -19.53
C ARG A 24 0.93 -13.34 -18.76
N ALA A 25 2.21 -13.63 -18.96
CA ALA A 25 3.28 -12.88 -18.32
C ALA A 25 3.27 -11.40 -18.74
N ASN A 26 3.02 -11.11 -20.02
CA ASN A 26 2.88 -9.74 -20.51
C ASN A 26 1.70 -9.04 -19.84
N LEU A 27 0.52 -9.67 -19.78
CA LEU A 27 -0.66 -9.07 -19.12
C LEU A 27 -0.41 -8.75 -17.64
N VAL A 28 0.28 -9.63 -16.92
CA VAL A 28 0.65 -9.36 -15.52
C VAL A 28 1.69 -8.24 -15.43
N GLY A 29 2.64 -8.19 -16.36
CA GLY A 29 3.61 -7.11 -16.48
C GLY A 29 2.93 -5.75 -16.66
N GLU A 30 2.03 -5.64 -17.63
CA GLU A 30 1.25 -4.42 -17.90
C GLU A 30 0.42 -4.01 -16.68
N ALA A 31 -0.22 -4.96 -16.00
CA ALA A 31 -0.97 -4.68 -14.78
C ALA A 31 -0.07 -4.18 -13.63
N ALA A 32 1.15 -4.71 -13.51
CA ALA A 32 2.12 -4.26 -12.52
C ALA A 32 2.61 -2.83 -12.83
N THR A 33 2.87 -2.52 -14.11
CA THR A 33 3.22 -1.17 -14.56
C THR A 33 2.09 -0.18 -14.28
N ALA A 34 0.86 -0.49 -14.68
CA ALA A 34 -0.30 0.36 -14.44
C ALA A 34 -0.55 0.60 -12.94
N ARG A 35 -0.31 -0.42 -12.10
CA ARG A 35 -0.37 -0.25 -10.63
C ARG A 35 0.69 0.73 -10.13
N HIS A 36 1.92 0.61 -10.62
CA HIS A 36 3.00 1.50 -10.23
C HIS A 36 2.70 2.95 -10.63
N GLU A 37 2.25 3.19 -11.85
CA GLU A 37 1.84 4.51 -12.33
C GLU A 37 0.69 5.09 -11.51
N ARG A 38 -0.32 4.28 -11.19
CA ARG A 38 -1.41 4.68 -10.30
C ARG A 38 -0.89 5.13 -8.94
N ASP A 39 0.05 4.39 -8.35
CA ASP A 39 0.60 4.71 -7.04
C ASP A 39 1.45 6.00 -7.10
N GLN A 40 2.18 6.24 -8.19
CA GLN A 40 2.89 7.51 -8.44
C GLN A 40 1.92 8.70 -8.59
N LEU A 41 0.87 8.55 -9.41
CA LEU A 41 -0.15 9.59 -9.60
C LEU A 41 -0.90 9.89 -8.31
N ALA A 42 -1.18 8.88 -7.49
CA ALA A 42 -1.79 9.06 -6.19
C ALA A 42 -0.91 9.88 -5.25
N GLU A 43 0.42 9.70 -5.29
CA GLU A 43 1.35 10.52 -4.52
C GLU A 43 1.43 11.95 -5.05
N ALA A 44 1.53 12.11 -6.37
CA ALA A 44 1.52 13.43 -7.01
C ALA A 44 0.23 14.21 -6.69
N LEU A 45 -0.92 13.54 -6.68
CA LEU A 45 -2.20 14.12 -6.30
C LEU A 45 -2.21 14.56 -4.83
N ARG A 46 -1.67 13.75 -3.92
CA ARG A 46 -1.55 14.14 -2.50
C ARG A 46 -0.69 15.38 -2.33
N GLU A 47 0.45 15.45 -3.02
CA GLU A 47 1.34 16.60 -2.94
C GLU A 47 0.68 17.85 -3.53
N ALA A 48 0.02 17.73 -4.69
CA ALA A 48 -0.73 18.83 -5.30
C ALA A 48 -1.83 19.34 -4.36
N ASN A 49 -2.59 18.44 -3.73
CA ASN A 49 -3.64 18.79 -2.76
C ASN A 49 -3.06 19.50 -1.53
N ALA A 50 -1.92 19.04 -0.99
CA ALA A 50 -1.25 19.70 0.13
C ALA A 50 -0.76 21.11 -0.22
N ARG A 51 -0.22 21.28 -1.43
CA ARG A 51 0.19 22.60 -1.93
C ARG A 51 -1.00 23.53 -2.16
N TYR A 52 -2.12 23.00 -2.66
CA TYR A 52 -3.35 23.75 -2.85
C TYR A 52 -3.93 24.20 -1.51
N SER A 53 -4.05 23.28 -0.54
CA SER A 53 -4.59 23.61 0.77
C SER A 53 -3.77 24.65 1.53
N ALA A 54 -2.43 24.58 1.42
CA ALA A 54 -1.54 25.61 1.98
C ALA A 54 -1.79 26.98 1.35
N ARG A 55 -1.97 27.06 0.02
CA ARG A 55 -2.25 28.32 -0.69
C ARG A 55 -3.65 28.86 -0.39
N TYR A 56 -4.65 27.99 -0.34
CA TYR A 56 -6.01 28.36 0.04
C TYR A 56 -6.03 28.95 1.45
N THR A 57 -5.35 28.29 2.40
CA THR A 57 -5.19 28.79 3.78
C THR A 57 -4.46 30.13 3.82
N ALA A 58 -3.39 30.31 3.03
CA ALA A 58 -2.69 31.58 2.93
C ALA A 58 -3.59 32.71 2.39
N ALA A 59 -4.47 32.41 1.43
CA ALA A 59 -5.45 33.37 0.93
C ALA A 59 -6.43 33.79 2.03
N LEU A 60 -6.96 32.82 2.80
CA LEU A 60 -7.82 33.10 3.95
C LEU A 60 -7.11 33.97 5.01
N GLN A 61 -5.85 33.66 5.32
CA GLN A 61 -5.03 34.47 6.23
C GLN A 61 -4.73 35.87 5.67
N GLY A 62 -4.70 36.01 4.35
CA GLY A 62 -4.57 37.28 3.63
C GLY A 62 -5.86 38.12 3.58
N GLY A 63 -6.93 37.68 4.26
CA GLY A 63 -8.19 38.42 4.36
C GLY A 63 -9.23 38.06 3.30
N TRP A 64 -8.95 37.09 2.43
CA TRP A 64 -9.98 36.57 1.52
C TRP A 64 -10.99 35.74 2.31
N THR A 65 -12.26 35.88 1.95
CA THR A 65 -13.33 35.01 2.47
C THR A 65 -13.49 33.77 1.60
N ALA A 66 -14.03 32.70 2.18
CA ALA A 66 -14.33 31.47 1.43
C ALA A 66 -15.32 31.73 0.29
N ASP A 67 -16.30 32.62 0.48
CA ASP A 67 -17.27 33.00 -0.57
C ASP A 67 -16.62 33.73 -1.74
N GLU A 68 -15.62 34.59 -1.48
CA GLU A 68 -14.88 35.28 -2.54
C GLU A 68 -14.02 34.30 -3.34
N LEU A 69 -13.37 33.34 -2.65
CA LEU A 69 -12.60 32.29 -3.31
C LEU A 69 -13.50 31.36 -4.14
N ALA A 70 -14.66 30.98 -3.62
CA ALA A 70 -15.64 30.16 -4.34
C ALA A 70 -16.17 30.86 -5.61
N LYS A 71 -16.41 32.19 -5.55
CA LYS A 71 -16.77 32.98 -6.74
C LYS A 71 -15.68 32.98 -7.83
N LEU A 72 -14.42 32.76 -7.43
CA LEU A 72 -13.28 32.61 -8.33
C LEU A 72 -13.05 31.15 -8.76
N GLY A 73 -13.90 30.21 -8.34
CA GLY A 73 -13.76 28.78 -8.62
C GLY A 73 -12.67 28.10 -7.80
N LEU A 74 -12.26 28.70 -6.68
CA LEU A 74 -11.34 28.10 -5.72
C LEU A 74 -12.16 27.53 -4.57
N ASP A 75 -12.46 26.23 -4.67
CA ASP A 75 -13.22 25.53 -3.64
C ASP A 75 -12.35 25.17 -2.42
N ALA A 76 -12.99 25.07 -1.27
CA ALA A 76 -12.30 24.61 -0.07
C ALA A 76 -11.70 23.21 -0.33
N PRO A 77 -10.41 22.98 -0.02
CA PRO A 77 -9.81 21.67 -0.16
C PRO A 77 -10.58 20.68 0.71
N GLU A 78 -10.93 19.52 0.15
CA GLU A 78 -11.50 18.40 0.89
C GLU A 78 -10.60 18.10 2.10
N SER A 79 -11.11 18.44 3.29
CA SER A 79 -10.42 18.19 4.55
C SER A 79 -10.51 16.70 4.82
N GLY A 80 -9.62 15.94 4.17
CA GLY A 80 -9.49 14.51 4.41
C GLY A 80 -9.38 14.24 5.91
N PRO A 81 -9.95 13.12 6.41
CA PRO A 81 -10.02 12.85 7.84
C PRO A 81 -8.61 12.91 8.42
N ALA A 82 -8.38 13.89 9.30
CA ALA A 82 -7.15 14.01 10.06
C ALA A 82 -6.91 12.67 10.75
N ARG A 83 -5.98 11.88 10.20
CA ARG A 83 -5.66 10.55 10.69
C ARG A 83 -5.16 10.71 12.12
N ARG A 84 -6.08 10.57 13.09
CA ARG A 84 -5.75 10.56 14.52
C ARG A 84 -4.64 9.54 14.70
N ARG A 85 -3.41 10.03 14.91
CA ARG A 85 -2.29 9.19 15.34
C ARG A 85 -2.72 8.56 16.65
N ARG A 86 -3.12 7.29 16.59
CA ARG A 86 -3.37 6.48 17.78
C ARG A 86 -2.04 6.42 18.54
N PRO A 87 -1.94 6.90 19.79
CA PRO A 87 -0.71 6.78 20.54
C PRO A 87 -0.41 5.29 20.75
N THR A 88 0.77 4.87 20.30
CA THR A 88 1.33 3.56 20.59
C THR A 88 1.61 3.52 22.09
N ARG A 89 0.85 2.72 22.84
CA ARG A 89 1.10 2.47 24.27
C ARG A 89 2.45 1.75 24.37
N SER A 90 3.47 2.43 24.91
CA SER A 90 4.76 1.84 25.23
C SER A 90 4.55 0.63 26.14
N ALA A 91 4.90 -0.56 25.66
CA ALA A 91 4.99 -1.75 26.48
C ALA A 91 6.22 -1.61 27.37
N SER A 92 6.00 -1.50 28.68
CA SER A 92 7.05 -1.63 29.68
C SER A 92 7.50 -3.09 29.70
N SER A 93 8.79 -3.32 29.44
CA SER A 93 9.42 -4.64 29.55
C SER A 93 9.42 -5.11 31.02
N PRO A 94 8.95 -6.32 31.35
CA PRO A 94 9.25 -6.92 32.63
C PRO A 94 10.68 -7.50 32.59
N VAL A 95 11.50 -7.02 33.52
CA VAL A 95 12.78 -7.63 33.93
C VAL A 95 12.54 -9.08 34.39
N PRO A 96 13.25 -10.09 33.86
CA PRO A 96 13.20 -11.44 34.39
C PRO A 96 14.22 -11.58 35.52
N GLY A 97 13.73 -11.56 36.76
CA GLY A 97 14.60 -11.64 37.93
C GLY A 97 13.87 -11.97 39.20
N GLU A 98 13.17 -13.11 39.26
CA GLU A 98 12.77 -13.68 40.55
C GLU A 98 12.84 -15.21 40.50
N ARG A 99 13.91 -15.75 41.09
CA ARG A 99 13.99 -17.17 41.48
C ARG A 99 13.08 -17.37 42.68
N VAL A 100 11.96 -18.05 42.49
CA VAL A 100 11.19 -18.63 43.59
C VAL A 100 11.64 -20.08 43.75
N ALA A 101 12.25 -20.37 44.90
CA ALA A 101 12.59 -21.73 45.33
C ALA A 101 11.32 -22.52 45.68
N PRO A 102 11.24 -23.84 45.38
CA PRO A 102 10.12 -24.65 45.84
C PRO A 102 10.27 -25.04 47.32
N PRO A 103 9.16 -25.13 48.08
CA PRO A 103 9.19 -25.48 49.50
C PRO A 103 9.38 -26.99 49.71
N ALA A 104 9.98 -27.29 50.86
CA ALA A 104 10.32 -28.60 51.39
C ALA A 104 9.15 -29.61 51.37
N GLU A 105 9.41 -30.78 50.81
CA GLU A 105 8.61 -32.00 50.96
C GLU A 105 8.95 -32.63 52.31
N ALA A 106 8.09 -32.41 53.31
CA ALA A 106 8.12 -33.11 54.59
C ALA A 106 7.41 -34.47 54.44
N GLY A 107 8.09 -35.53 54.86
CA GLY A 107 7.68 -36.91 54.66
C GLY A 107 6.53 -37.39 55.55
N GLN A 108 5.90 -38.46 55.05
CA GLN A 108 5.30 -39.61 55.76
C GLN A 108 4.11 -39.32 56.71
N PRO A 109 3.20 -40.29 56.92
CA PRO A 109 3.45 -41.69 57.28
C PRO A 109 3.03 -42.75 56.24
#